data_AF-A0A955PX31-F1
#
_entry.id   AF-A0A955PX31-F1
#
_cell.length_a   1.000
_cell.length_b   1.000
_cell.length_c   1.000
_cell.angle_alpha   90.00
_cell.angle_beta   90.00
_cell.angle_gamma   90.00
#
_symmetry.space_group_name_H-M   'P 1'
#
loop_
_entity.id
_entity.type
_entity.pdbx_description
1 polymer ?
#
loop_
_entity_poly.entity_id
_entity_poly.type
_entity_poly.pdbx_seq_one_letter_code
_entity_poly.pdbx_strand_id
1 'polypeptide(L)'
;SGQPPMAKGIQPLIQLESQSLHQLIPRNIRPLLLPKEQEEFLQELEGHPPDWHTLQSLDHTEQSERLFQLNRARDEARIIHRNILQQPIAFLWSGFLRRYMPEYQGFLVALGPELTSTSWGIVRFKPMRLPDYLVAIPSLESAKHMRLQQQKGEQIAIGVLFFGTLVADESLIYSFSHDQKGDGMILPVVEIEAVRYFIPPPNRLSSNN
;
A
#
# COMPACT_ATOMS: atom_id res chain seq x y z
N SER A 1 -17.16 11.00 30.66
CA SER A 1 -16.18 11.48 29.66
C SER A 1 -15.94 10.36 28.66
N GLY A 2 -16.80 10.25 27.64
CA GLY A 2 -16.60 9.30 26.54
C GLY A 2 -15.99 10.05 25.38
N GLN A 3 -14.69 9.88 25.11
CA GLN A 3 -14.18 10.25 23.80
C GLN A 3 -14.92 9.38 22.77
N PRO A 4 -15.45 9.96 21.68
CA PRO A 4 -16.00 9.15 20.60
C PRO A 4 -14.93 8.14 20.15
N PRO A 5 -15.33 6.93 19.75
CA PRO A 5 -14.37 5.97 19.21
C PRO A 5 -13.62 6.66 18.07
N MET A 6 -12.30 6.81 18.23
CA MET A 6 -11.48 7.42 17.19
C MET A 6 -11.69 6.63 15.90
N ALA A 7 -12.03 7.33 14.82
CA ALA A 7 -12.21 6.72 13.51
C ALA A 7 -10.94 5.92 13.15
N LYS A 8 -11.09 4.79 12.47
CA LYS A 8 -9.99 3.86 12.19
C LYS A 8 -8.76 4.51 11.52
N GLY A 9 -8.96 5.60 10.77
CA GLY A 9 -7.89 6.38 10.12
C GLY A 9 -7.25 7.48 10.96
N ILE A 10 -7.68 7.68 12.21
CA ILE A 10 -7.08 8.63 13.15
C ILE A 10 -6.19 7.81 14.09
N GLN A 11 -4.88 7.87 13.89
CA GLN A 11 -3.94 6.97 14.56
C GLN A 11 -2.66 7.69 15.00
N PRO A 12 -1.96 7.20 16.05
CA PRO A 12 -0.65 7.73 16.43
C PRO A 12 0.36 7.70 15.28
N LEU A 13 1.20 8.74 15.19
CA LEU A 13 2.39 8.77 14.35
C LEU A 13 3.57 8.21 15.14
N ILE A 14 4.01 7.02 14.74
CA ILE A 14 5.08 6.29 15.43
C ILE A 14 6.43 6.70 14.83
N GLN A 15 7.43 6.96 15.67
CA GLN A 15 8.78 7.15 15.19
C GLN A 15 9.48 5.79 15.12
N LEU A 16 9.79 5.32 13.91
CA LEU A 16 10.64 4.15 13.73
C LEU A 16 12.08 4.60 13.96
N GLU A 17 12.57 4.37 15.18
CA GLU A 17 13.98 4.57 15.51
C GLU A 17 14.84 3.49 14.81
N SER A 18 15.46 2.59 15.58
CA SER A 18 16.20 1.42 15.06
C SER A 18 15.31 0.19 14.82
N GLN A 19 14.00 0.30 15.07
CA GLN A 19 13.05 -0.80 14.95
C GLN A 19 12.71 -1.12 13.50
N SER A 20 12.65 -2.42 13.19
CA SER A 20 12.20 -2.88 11.87
C SER A 20 10.70 -2.63 11.72
N LEU A 21 10.27 -2.15 10.56
CA LEU A 21 8.85 -1.98 10.24
C LEU A 21 8.03 -3.27 10.43
N HIS A 22 8.64 -4.44 10.23
CA HIS A 22 7.99 -5.74 10.47
C HIS A 22 7.53 -5.92 11.91
N GLN A 23 8.18 -5.25 12.88
CA GLN A 23 7.79 -5.31 14.29
C GLN A 23 6.45 -4.57 14.55
N LEU A 24 6.03 -3.69 13.63
CA LEU A 24 4.71 -3.07 13.69
C LEU A 24 3.61 -4.01 13.17
N ILE A 25 3.94 -5.16 12.59
CA ILE A 25 2.96 -6.07 11.99
C ILE A 25 2.62 -7.19 12.99
N PRO A 26 1.34 -7.36 13.36
CA PRO A 26 0.91 -8.51 14.15
C PRO A 26 1.27 -9.84 13.49
N ARG A 27 1.65 -10.85 14.27
CA ARG A 27 2.15 -12.15 13.75
C ARG A 27 1.17 -12.90 12.85
N ASN A 28 -0.13 -12.64 12.98
CA ASN A 28 -1.18 -13.26 12.16
C ASN A 28 -1.42 -12.54 10.83
N ILE A 29 -0.68 -11.46 10.55
CA ILE A 29 -0.78 -10.69 9.31
C ILE A 29 0.49 -10.93 8.49
N ARG A 30 0.33 -11.27 7.22
CA ARG A 30 1.44 -11.52 6.31
C ARG A 30 2.04 -10.18 5.84
N PRO A 31 3.32 -9.90 6.11
CA PRO A 31 3.98 -8.72 5.56
C PRO A 31 4.19 -8.88 4.05
N LEU A 32 3.85 -7.85 3.27
CA LEU A 32 4.13 -7.72 1.84
C LEU A 32 4.87 -6.41 1.57
N LEU A 33 5.92 -6.17 2.36
CA LEU A 33 6.66 -4.90 2.39
C LEU A 33 7.83 -4.88 1.40
N LEU A 34 8.37 -6.05 1.07
CA LEU A 34 9.56 -6.21 0.25
C LEU A 34 9.23 -6.98 -1.05
N PRO A 35 9.99 -6.78 -2.14
CA PRO A 35 9.79 -7.50 -3.40
C PRO A 35 9.67 -9.02 -3.22
N LYS A 36 10.61 -9.63 -2.47
CA LYS A 36 10.62 -11.07 -2.22
C LYS A 36 9.36 -11.57 -1.51
N GLU A 37 8.85 -10.82 -0.54
CA GLU A 37 7.63 -11.20 0.19
C GLU A 37 6.40 -11.15 -0.72
N GLN A 38 6.34 -10.16 -1.60
CA GLN A 38 5.29 -10.02 -2.61
C GLN A 38 5.36 -11.13 -3.65
N GLU A 39 6.56 -11.48 -4.12
CA GLU A 39 6.77 -12.58 -5.06
C GLU A 39 6.40 -13.94 -4.46
N GLU A 40 6.80 -14.21 -3.21
CA GLU A 40 6.42 -15.46 -2.50
C GLU A 40 4.90 -15.55 -2.35
N PHE A 41 4.24 -14.45 -2.02
CA PHE A 41 2.78 -14.39 -1.95
C PHE A 41 2.11 -14.65 -3.30
N LEU A 42 2.58 -13.98 -4.36
CA LEU A 42 2.06 -14.18 -5.71
C LEU A 42 2.32 -15.60 -6.21
N GLN A 43 3.48 -16.17 -5.91
CA GLN A 43 3.81 -17.57 -6.24
C GLN A 43 2.84 -18.56 -5.58
N GLU A 44 2.47 -18.35 -4.32
CA GLU A 44 1.50 -19.20 -3.62
C GLU A 44 0.06 -19.02 -4.15
N LEU A 45 -0.30 -17.81 -4.59
CA LEU A 45 -1.65 -17.46 -5.05
C LEU A 45 -1.91 -17.77 -6.53
N GLU A 46 -0.90 -17.57 -7.38
CA GLU A 46 -1.01 -17.60 -8.86
C GLU A 46 -0.12 -18.66 -9.51
N GLY A 47 0.84 -19.22 -8.77
CA GLY A 47 1.73 -20.28 -9.26
C GLY A 47 2.82 -19.84 -10.24
N HIS A 48 2.58 -18.87 -11.12
CA HIS A 48 3.63 -18.33 -12.00
C HIS A 48 3.33 -16.90 -12.49
N PRO A 49 4.36 -16.10 -12.80
CA PRO A 49 4.17 -14.77 -13.38
C PRO A 49 3.47 -14.85 -14.74
N PRO A 50 2.68 -13.83 -15.11
CA PRO A 50 2.17 -13.73 -16.48
C PRO A 50 3.31 -13.54 -17.48
N ASP A 51 3.13 -14.08 -18.68
CA ASP A 51 4.01 -13.80 -19.80
C ASP A 51 3.67 -12.41 -20.38
N TRP A 52 4.25 -11.37 -19.80
CA TRP A 52 4.02 -9.98 -20.19
C TRP A 52 4.31 -9.70 -21.67
N HIS A 53 5.27 -10.41 -22.26
CA HIS A 53 5.61 -10.22 -23.66
C HIS A 53 4.46 -10.66 -24.58
N THR A 54 3.83 -11.80 -24.29
CA THR A 54 2.68 -12.28 -25.06
C THR A 54 1.44 -11.40 -24.90
N LEU A 55 1.32 -10.68 -23.79
CA LEU A 55 0.19 -9.79 -23.51
C LEU A 55 0.33 -8.44 -24.22
N GLN A 56 1.55 -8.03 -24.56
CA GLN A 56 1.81 -6.77 -25.22
C GLN A 56 1.40 -6.83 -26.70
N SER A 57 0.75 -5.78 -27.19
CA SER A 57 0.45 -5.60 -28.62
C SER A 57 0.62 -4.14 -29.03
N LEU A 58 0.96 -3.92 -30.31
CA LEU A 58 0.93 -2.59 -30.92
C LEU A 58 -0.50 -2.10 -31.12
N ASP A 59 -1.48 -3.01 -31.20
CA ASP A 59 -2.90 -2.69 -31.16
C ASP A 59 -3.37 -2.68 -29.70
N HIS A 60 -3.71 -1.49 -29.20
CA HIS A 60 -4.21 -1.31 -27.84
C HIS A 60 -5.53 -2.05 -27.58
N THR A 61 -6.38 -2.25 -28.60
CA THR A 61 -7.62 -3.00 -28.48
C THR A 61 -7.32 -4.47 -28.22
N GLU A 62 -6.41 -5.04 -29.00
CA GLU A 62 -5.96 -6.42 -28.83
C GLU A 62 -5.24 -6.62 -27.47
N GLN A 63 -4.37 -5.69 -27.07
CA GLN A 63 -3.71 -5.72 -25.77
C GLN A 63 -4.73 -5.72 -24.62
N SER A 64 -5.76 -4.87 -24.70
CA SER A 64 -6.83 -4.82 -23.71
C SER A 64 -7.63 -6.12 -23.65
N GLU A 65 -7.94 -6.73 -24.80
CA GLU A 65 -8.65 -8.01 -24.85
C GLU A 65 -7.81 -9.15 -24.24
N ARG A 66 -6.51 -9.23 -24.56
CA ARG A 66 -5.59 -10.22 -23.97
C ARG A 66 -5.49 -10.08 -22.46
N LEU A 67 -5.38 -8.84 -21.96
CA LEU A 67 -5.40 -8.57 -20.52
C LEU A 67 -6.73 -8.95 -19.88
N PHE A 68 -7.86 -8.63 -20.53
CA PHE A 68 -9.18 -8.98 -20.01
C PHE A 68 -9.34 -10.51 -19.86
N GLN A 69 -8.96 -11.27 -20.89
CA GLN A 69 -8.99 -12.74 -20.86
C GLN A 69 -8.08 -13.31 -19.76
N LEU A 70 -6.86 -12.78 -19.59
CA LEU A 70 -5.96 -13.19 -18.51
C LEU A 70 -6.57 -12.93 -17.13
N ASN A 71 -7.08 -11.71 -16.89
CA ASN A 71 -7.70 -11.35 -15.62
C ASN A 71 -8.83 -12.33 -15.28
N ARG A 72 -9.75 -12.54 -16.23
CA ARG A 72 -10.86 -13.49 -16.09
C ARG A 72 -10.41 -14.92 -15.76
N ALA A 73 -9.44 -15.44 -16.50
CA ALA A 73 -8.96 -16.80 -16.30
C ALA A 73 -8.31 -16.99 -14.92
N ARG A 74 -7.56 -15.99 -14.45
CA ARG A 74 -6.90 -16.03 -13.15
C ARG A 74 -7.85 -15.78 -11.99
N ASP A 75 -8.83 -14.90 -12.14
CA ASP A 75 -9.90 -14.72 -11.15
C ASP A 75 -10.60 -16.06 -10.87
N GLU A 76 -10.94 -16.81 -11.93
CA GLU A 76 -11.59 -18.12 -11.81
C GLU A 76 -10.66 -19.17 -11.16
N ALA A 77 -9.37 -19.17 -11.53
CA ALA A 77 -8.39 -20.10 -10.96
C ALA A 77 -8.14 -19.85 -9.46
N ARG A 78 -8.16 -18.59 -9.00
CA ARG A 78 -7.89 -18.23 -7.60
C ARG A 78 -8.91 -18.76 -6.60
N ILE A 79 -10.12 -19.15 -7.04
CA ILE A 79 -11.19 -19.61 -6.14
C ILE A 79 -10.75 -20.80 -5.28
N ILE A 80 -9.79 -21.61 -5.73
CA ILE A 80 -9.26 -22.75 -4.97
C ILE A 80 -8.33 -22.31 -3.82
N HIS A 81 -7.76 -21.10 -3.88
CA HIS A 81 -6.80 -20.53 -2.93
C HIS A 81 -7.47 -19.68 -1.84
N ARG A 82 -8.68 -20.05 -1.40
CA ARG A 82 -9.49 -19.25 -0.44
C ARG A 82 -8.75 -18.83 0.82
N ASN A 83 -7.93 -19.73 1.38
CA ASN A 83 -7.17 -19.45 2.59
C ASN A 83 -6.16 -18.31 2.40
N ILE A 84 -5.55 -18.21 1.22
CA ILE A 84 -4.60 -17.15 0.88
C ILE A 84 -5.35 -15.84 0.60
N LEU A 85 -6.48 -15.91 -0.12
CA LEU A 85 -7.33 -14.75 -0.39
C LEU A 85 -7.87 -14.09 0.89
N GLN A 86 -8.18 -14.90 1.92
CA GLN A 86 -8.70 -14.45 3.21
C GLN A 86 -7.60 -14.14 4.23
N GLN A 87 -6.33 -14.36 3.90
CA GLN A 87 -5.23 -14.07 4.80
C GLN A 87 -5.06 -12.55 4.92
N PRO A 88 -5.06 -11.98 6.14
CA PRO A 88 -4.74 -10.57 6.31
C PRO A 88 -3.31 -10.29 5.88
N ILE A 89 -3.13 -9.21 5.13
CA ILE A 89 -1.85 -8.74 4.61
C ILE A 89 -1.55 -7.33 5.13
N ALA A 90 -0.26 -6.98 5.13
CA ALA A 90 0.20 -5.62 5.39
C ALA A 90 1.07 -5.12 4.23
N PHE A 91 0.84 -3.90 3.76
CA PHE A 91 1.57 -3.30 2.66
C PHE A 91 1.78 -1.80 2.85
N LEU A 92 2.71 -1.21 2.10
CA LEU A 92 3.14 0.17 2.25
C LEU A 92 2.61 1.09 1.17
N TRP A 93 2.27 2.29 1.60
CA TRP A 93 2.16 3.49 0.79
C TRP A 93 2.98 4.61 1.42
N SER A 94 3.37 5.57 0.59
CA SER A 94 4.02 6.79 1.03
C SER A 94 2.97 7.82 1.45
N GLY A 95 3.36 8.78 2.29
CA GLY A 95 2.48 9.87 2.66
C GLY A 95 3.21 11.12 3.09
N PHE A 96 2.45 12.21 3.21
CA PHE A 96 2.95 13.49 3.69
C PHE A 96 1.99 14.11 4.68
N LEU A 97 2.53 14.72 5.73
CA LEU A 97 1.73 15.52 6.65
C LEU A 97 1.27 16.80 5.96
N ARG A 98 -0.03 17.04 5.99
CA ARG A 98 -0.71 18.23 5.51
C ARG A 98 -1.16 19.07 6.71
N ARG A 99 -2.22 19.85 6.56
CA ARG A 99 -2.68 20.80 7.59
C ARG A 99 -2.87 20.13 8.95
N TYR A 100 -2.36 20.77 10.00
CA TYR A 100 -2.64 20.43 11.39
C TYR A 100 -4.13 20.65 11.73
N MET A 101 -4.76 19.69 12.39
CA MET A 101 -6.15 19.71 12.81
C MET A 101 -6.22 19.71 14.35
N PRO A 102 -6.48 20.87 14.97
CA PRO A 102 -6.52 20.99 16.43
C PRO A 102 -7.50 20.04 17.11
N GLU A 103 -8.63 19.75 16.46
CA GLU A 103 -9.67 18.83 16.95
C GLU A 103 -9.10 17.43 17.28
N TYR A 104 -8.19 16.93 16.45
CA TYR A 104 -7.58 15.61 16.61
C TYR A 104 -6.16 15.68 17.18
N GLN A 105 -5.67 16.89 17.45
CA GLN A 105 -4.29 17.16 17.81
C GLN A 105 -3.27 16.53 16.84
N GLY A 106 -3.65 16.37 15.57
CA GLY A 106 -2.89 15.63 14.57
C GLY A 106 -2.84 16.34 13.21
N PHE A 107 -2.25 15.70 12.22
CA PHE A 107 -2.10 16.24 10.87
C PHE A 107 -2.88 15.39 9.88
N LEU A 108 -3.58 16.03 8.93
CA LEU A 108 -4.12 15.32 7.78
C LEU A 108 -3.00 14.63 7.01
N VAL A 109 -3.28 13.45 6.47
CA VAL A 109 -2.34 12.67 5.67
C VAL A 109 -2.75 12.72 4.21
N ALA A 110 -1.84 13.16 3.34
CA ALA A 110 -1.92 12.89 1.91
C ALA A 110 -1.22 11.56 1.61
N LEU A 111 -1.81 10.76 0.73
CA LEU A 111 -1.34 9.44 0.37
C LEU A 111 -0.75 9.39 -1.04
N GLY A 112 0.28 8.56 -1.24
CA GLY A 112 0.83 8.24 -2.55
C GLY A 112 1.15 6.74 -2.66
N PRO A 113 0.84 6.08 -3.79
CA PRO A 113 1.15 4.67 -3.96
C PRO A 113 2.67 4.42 -3.93
N GLU A 114 3.09 3.30 -3.36
CA GLU A 114 4.43 2.77 -3.57
C GLU A 114 4.40 1.71 -4.66
N LEU A 115 5.38 1.79 -5.57
CA LEU A 115 5.59 0.83 -6.63
C LEU A 115 6.74 -0.09 -6.22
N THR A 116 6.53 -1.40 -6.33
CA THR A 116 7.57 -2.39 -6.04
C THR A 116 7.91 -3.15 -7.32
N SER A 117 9.13 -3.00 -7.83
CA SER A 117 9.60 -3.80 -8.97
C SER A 117 9.94 -5.22 -8.51
N THR A 118 9.41 -6.21 -9.22
CA THR A 118 9.60 -7.64 -8.97
C THR A 118 9.84 -8.39 -10.28
N SER A 119 10.24 -9.65 -10.20
CA SER A 119 10.28 -10.58 -11.34
C SER A 119 8.90 -10.85 -11.95
N TRP A 120 7.82 -10.58 -11.20
CA TRP A 120 6.45 -10.66 -11.69
C TRP A 120 5.97 -9.40 -12.42
N GLY A 121 6.78 -8.35 -12.47
CA GLY A 121 6.40 -7.02 -12.92
C GLY A 121 6.32 -6.02 -11.76
N ILE A 122 5.67 -4.88 -11.99
CA ILE A 122 5.48 -3.84 -10.98
C ILE A 122 4.27 -4.18 -10.12
N VAL A 123 4.45 -4.34 -8.82
CA VAL A 123 3.35 -4.48 -7.86
C VAL A 123 2.94 -3.10 -7.35
N ARG A 124 1.65 -2.81 -7.44
CA ARG A 124 1.03 -1.57 -6.94
C ARG A 124 -0.27 -1.88 -6.21
N PHE A 125 -0.24 -1.89 -4.89
CA PHE A 125 -1.45 -2.13 -4.10
C PHE A 125 -2.51 -1.04 -4.30
N LYS A 126 -3.77 -1.47 -4.46
CA LYS A 126 -4.95 -0.61 -4.59
C LYS A 126 -5.82 -0.74 -3.32
N PRO A 127 -5.72 0.20 -2.36
CA PRO A 127 -6.56 0.18 -1.18
C PRO A 127 -8.01 0.54 -1.53
N MET A 128 -8.95 -0.19 -0.96
CA MET A 128 -10.40 0.04 -1.03
C MET A 128 -10.97 0.30 0.37
N ARG A 129 -12.07 1.05 0.44
CA ARG A 129 -12.73 1.44 1.70
C ARG A 129 -11.79 2.13 2.70
N LEU A 130 -10.98 3.06 2.19
CA LEU A 130 -10.17 3.93 3.06
C LEU A 130 -11.06 4.68 4.06
N PRO A 131 -10.61 4.88 5.31
CA PRO A 131 -11.29 5.76 6.24
C PRO A 131 -11.48 7.18 5.67
N ASP A 132 -12.63 7.79 5.96
CA ASP A 132 -12.97 9.16 5.50
C ASP A 132 -11.95 10.21 5.97
N TYR A 133 -11.35 9.97 7.15
CA TYR A 133 -10.32 10.83 7.74
C TYR A 133 -9.06 10.03 8.02
N LEU A 134 -7.96 10.48 7.43
CA LEU A 134 -6.61 10.00 7.68
C LEU A 134 -5.84 11.08 8.45
N VAL A 135 -5.65 10.86 9.74
CA VAL A 135 -5.02 11.82 10.66
C VAL A 135 -3.93 11.12 11.45
N ALA A 136 -2.69 11.58 11.28
CA ALA A 136 -1.55 11.12 12.05
C ALA A 136 -1.40 11.99 13.31
N ILE A 137 -1.41 11.38 14.50
CA ILE A 137 -1.30 12.05 15.79
C ILE A 137 0.13 11.88 16.34
N PRO A 138 1.02 12.86 16.21
CA PRO A 138 2.33 12.80 16.83
C PRO A 138 2.28 13.05 18.34
N SER A 139 3.41 12.83 19.01
CA SER A 139 3.60 13.33 20.38
C SER A 139 3.46 14.85 20.44
N LEU A 140 3.15 15.42 21.61
CA LEU A 140 2.97 16.86 21.77
C LEU A 140 4.22 17.67 21.35
N GLU A 141 5.40 17.18 21.71
CA GLU A 141 6.68 17.83 21.36
C GLU A 141 6.93 17.74 19.85
N SER A 142 6.73 16.56 19.25
CA SER A 142 6.82 16.37 17.80
C SER A 142 5.82 17.25 17.06
N ALA A 143 4.59 17.41 17.57
CA ALA A 143 3.57 18.26 16.97
C ALA A 143 3.98 19.73 16.90
N LYS A 144 4.65 20.25 17.94
CA LYS A 144 5.21 21.62 17.92
C LYS A 144 6.28 21.75 16.84
N HIS A 145 7.22 20.79 16.80
CA HIS A 145 8.30 20.81 15.81
C HIS A 145 7.78 20.74 14.37
N MET A 146 6.90 19.78 14.08
CA MET A 146 6.32 19.59 12.75
C MET A 146 5.51 20.81 12.29
N ARG A 147 4.79 21.48 13.19
CA ARG A 147 4.09 22.74 12.85
C ARG A 147 5.07 23.84 12.47
N LEU A 148 6.19 23.98 13.17
CA LEU A 148 7.23 24.95 12.82
C LEU A 148 7.86 24.64 11.46
N GLN A 149 8.10 23.37 11.15
CA GLN A 149 8.59 22.94 9.83
C GLN A 149 7.59 23.28 8.71
N GLN A 150 6.30 23.01 8.91
CA GLN A 150 5.27 23.38 7.93
C GLN A 150 5.15 24.89 7.72
N GLN A 151 5.34 25.70 8.77
CA GLN A 151 5.38 27.16 8.64
C GLN A 151 6.56 27.65 7.80
N LYS A 152 7.64 26.88 7.73
CA LYS A 152 8.79 27.12 6.84
C LYS A 152 8.58 26.57 5.42
N GLY A 153 7.43 25.94 5.15
CA GLY A 153 7.13 25.31 3.86
C GLY A 153 7.75 23.92 3.67
N GLU A 154 8.31 23.32 4.72
CA GLU A 154 8.89 21.98 4.65
C GLU A 154 7.78 20.92 4.51
N GLN A 155 7.98 19.97 3.59
CA GLN A 155 7.14 18.78 3.52
C GLN A 155 7.68 17.70 4.44
N ILE A 156 6.81 17.12 5.25
CA ILE A 156 7.16 16.08 6.21
C ILE A 156 6.65 14.75 5.66
N ALA A 157 7.56 13.98 5.08
CA ALA A 157 7.27 12.64 4.58
C ALA A 157 7.06 11.65 5.73
N ILE A 158 6.08 10.77 5.56
CA ILE A 158 5.78 9.66 6.46
C ILE A 158 5.56 8.39 5.63
N GLY A 159 5.69 7.24 6.26
CA GLY A 159 5.18 5.98 5.72
C GLY A 159 3.79 5.66 6.26
N VAL A 160 3.00 4.99 5.45
CA VAL A 160 1.66 4.51 5.79
C VAL A 160 1.61 3.01 5.60
N LEU A 161 1.42 2.30 6.70
CA LEU A 161 1.26 0.86 6.72
C LEU A 161 -0.23 0.53 6.74
N PHE A 162 -0.68 -0.11 5.67
CA PHE A 162 -2.05 -0.59 5.54
C PHE A 162 -2.15 -2.03 6.02
N PHE A 163 -3.30 -2.36 6.62
CA PHE A 163 -3.69 -3.71 6.98
C PHE A 163 -5.06 -3.99 6.37
N GLY A 164 -5.21 -5.16 5.79
CA GLY A 164 -6.47 -5.55 5.18
C GLY A 164 -6.41 -6.92 4.54
N THR A 165 -7.43 -7.24 3.79
CA THR A 165 -7.59 -8.54 3.14
C THR A 165 -7.89 -8.31 1.65
N LEU A 166 -7.46 -9.21 0.78
CA LEU A 166 -7.77 -9.09 -0.65
C LEU A 166 -9.29 -9.11 -0.88
N VAL A 167 -9.75 -8.29 -1.83
CA VAL A 167 -11.16 -8.32 -2.27
C VAL A 167 -11.38 -9.62 -3.03
N ALA A 168 -12.23 -10.52 -2.53
CA ALA A 168 -12.36 -11.88 -3.05
C ALA A 168 -12.71 -11.93 -4.55
N ASP A 169 -13.61 -11.05 -5.01
CA ASP A 169 -14.12 -11.06 -6.39
C ASP A 169 -13.26 -10.25 -7.38
N GLU A 170 -12.25 -9.51 -6.90
CA GLU A 170 -11.37 -8.66 -7.72
C GLU A 170 -9.98 -8.58 -7.07
N SER A 171 -9.40 -9.73 -6.70
CA SER A 171 -8.26 -9.77 -5.78
C SER A 171 -6.97 -9.21 -6.38
N LEU A 172 -6.71 -9.50 -7.66
CA LEU A 172 -5.56 -9.00 -8.40
C LEU A 172 -6.04 -8.52 -9.79
N ILE A 173 -5.60 -7.33 -10.19
CA ILE A 173 -5.81 -6.82 -11.54
C ILE A 173 -4.47 -6.79 -12.28
N TYR A 174 -4.41 -7.30 -13.50
CA TYR A 174 -3.24 -7.19 -14.39
C TYR A 174 -3.42 -6.05 -15.38
N SER A 175 -2.41 -5.20 -15.50
CA SER A 175 -2.36 -4.10 -16.46
C SER A 175 -0.93 -3.87 -16.97
N PHE A 176 -0.72 -2.84 -17.78
CA PHE A 176 0.61 -2.30 -18.07
C PHE A 176 0.82 -0.98 -17.35
N SER A 177 2.07 -0.67 -17.04
CA SER A 177 2.49 0.64 -16.52
C SER A 177 2.40 1.72 -17.59
N HIS A 178 1.87 2.89 -17.18
CA HIS A 178 1.86 4.09 -18.02
C HIS A 178 3.19 4.86 -17.94
N ASP A 179 3.89 4.74 -16.81
CA ASP A 179 5.13 5.49 -16.55
C ASP A 179 6.36 4.76 -17.08
N GLN A 180 6.35 3.43 -17.07
CA GLN A 180 7.41 2.57 -17.64
C GLN A 180 6.79 1.70 -18.74
N LYS A 181 6.83 2.24 -19.97
CA LYS A 181 6.14 1.65 -21.13
C LYS A 181 6.63 0.23 -21.38
N GLY A 182 5.72 -0.74 -21.23
CA GLY A 182 5.98 -2.15 -21.50
C GLY A 182 6.10 -3.02 -20.25
N ASP A 183 6.25 -2.41 -19.07
CA ASP A 183 6.30 -3.17 -17.83
C ASP A 183 4.89 -3.59 -17.41
N GLY A 184 4.72 -4.89 -17.21
CA GLY A 184 3.52 -5.43 -16.63
C GLY A 184 3.33 -4.96 -15.19
N MET A 185 2.07 -4.74 -14.82
CA MET A 185 1.68 -4.28 -13.49
C MET A 185 0.64 -5.22 -12.89
N ILE A 186 0.83 -5.53 -11.62
CA ILE A 186 -0.10 -6.31 -10.81
C ILE A 186 -0.64 -5.37 -9.75
N LEU A 187 -1.96 -5.26 -9.67
CA LEU A 187 -2.64 -4.44 -8.68
C LEU A 187 -3.44 -5.33 -7.72
N PRO A 188 -2.84 -5.74 -6.59
CA PRO A 188 -3.60 -6.36 -5.52
C PRO A 188 -4.61 -5.36 -4.95
N VAL A 189 -5.89 -5.73 -4.96
CA VAL A 189 -6.98 -4.89 -4.44
C VAL A 189 -7.28 -5.32 -3.03
N VAL A 190 -7.10 -4.40 -2.07
CA VAL A 190 -7.15 -4.73 -0.65
C VAL A 190 -8.25 -3.91 0.03
N GLU A 191 -9.18 -4.59 0.68
CA GLU A 191 -10.13 -3.93 1.57
C GLU A 191 -9.44 -3.55 2.88
N ILE A 192 -9.39 -2.25 3.17
CA ILE A 192 -8.62 -1.73 4.30
C ILE A 192 -9.39 -1.88 5.61
N GLU A 193 -8.74 -2.55 6.57
CA GLU A 193 -9.27 -2.78 7.91
C GLU A 193 -8.69 -1.83 8.94
N ALA A 194 -7.40 -1.47 8.78
CA ALA A 194 -6.68 -0.56 9.66
C ALA A 194 -5.49 0.10 8.94
N VAL A 195 -5.02 1.20 9.53
CA VAL A 195 -3.85 1.95 9.07
C VAL A 195 -2.90 2.21 10.24
N ARG A 196 -1.61 2.38 9.97
CA ARG A 196 -0.63 2.91 10.92
C ARG A 196 0.27 3.92 10.22
N TYR A 197 0.61 4.97 10.93
CA TYR A 197 1.50 6.02 10.44
C TYR A 197 2.85 5.92 11.12
N PHE A 198 3.91 6.12 10.35
CA PHE A 198 5.25 6.15 10.91
C PHE A 198 6.16 7.15 10.22
N ILE A 199 7.15 7.66 10.95
CA ILE A 199 8.26 8.41 10.36
C ILE A 199 9.34 7.39 10.00
N PRO A 200 9.72 7.25 8.72
CA PRO A 200 10.80 6.36 8.33
C PRO A 200 12.15 6.86 8.89
N PRO A 201 13.12 5.97 9.12
CA PRO A 201 14.45 6.39 9.51
C PRO A 201 15.10 7.25 8.40
N PRO A 202 16.01 8.18 8.74
CA PRO A 202 16.56 9.19 7.81
C PRO A 202 17.15 8.64 6.50
N ASN A 203 17.58 7.37 6.50
CA ASN A 203 18.28 6.75 5.36
C ASN A 203 17.38 6.03 4.35
N ARG A 204 16.05 6.04 4.49
CA ARG A 204 15.14 5.43 3.50
C ARG A 204 14.65 6.38 2.40
N LEU A 205 14.95 7.67 2.49
CA LEU A 205 14.49 8.66 1.49
C LEU A 205 15.41 8.76 0.25
N SER A 206 16.48 7.97 0.19
CA SER A 206 17.48 7.96 -0.89
C SER A 206 17.56 6.60 -1.58
N SER A 207 16.45 6.11 -2.12
CA SER A 207 16.45 4.97 -3.03
C SER A 207 15.33 5.15 -4.04
N ASN A 208 15.55 6.07 -4.97
CA ASN A 208 14.96 6.11 -6.31
C ASN A 208 15.79 7.12 -7.12
N ASN A 209 16.95 6.66 -7.60
CA ASN A 209 17.62 7.19 -8.79
C ASN A 209 17.64 6.08 -9.83
#